data_AF-A0A6H1ZL13-F1
#
_entry.id   AF-A0A6H1ZL13-F1
#
_cell.length_a   1.000
_cell.length_b   1.000
_cell.length_c   1.000
_cell.angle_alpha   90.00
_cell.angle_beta   90.00
_cell.angle_gamma   90.00
#
_symmetry.space_group_name_H-M   'P 1'
#
loop_
_entity.id
_entity.type
_entity.pdbx_description
1 polymer ?
#
loop_
_entity_poly.entity_id
_entity_poly.type
_entity_poly.pdbx_seq_one_letter_code
_entity_poly.pdbx_strand_id
1 'polypeptide(L)'
;MTTDTQVNKGGQPTKLTPDRQAIIIEFIESGNYISTACDAAGITRQTYLNWLEWGEEEAKNGGGLYFNFFEAIKKAQAQAEAERVARVRAAGIGGGVSKRRVTTFKDGTETIEETFQTPQWLADMTHLERRHPERWGRRDRTTVDINETRSIQITQVTEVRKAGEIVEGKIVKELPEGDTDATE
;
A
#
# COMPACT_ATOMS: atom_id res chain seq x y z
N MET A 1 -31.89 19.23 -9.17
CA MET A 1 -30.50 19.31 -9.65
C MET A 1 -30.54 19.05 -11.15
N THR A 2 -30.21 20.06 -11.94
CA THR A 2 -30.24 19.98 -13.40
C THR A 2 -29.01 19.21 -13.84
N THR A 3 -29.16 17.95 -14.24
CA THR A 3 -28.07 17.14 -14.81
C THR A 3 -27.67 17.74 -16.15
N ASP A 4 -26.64 18.58 -16.14
CA ASP A 4 -26.03 19.11 -17.35
C ASP A 4 -25.45 17.93 -18.15
N THR A 5 -26.02 17.68 -19.33
CA THR A 5 -25.74 16.48 -20.11
C THR A 5 -24.46 16.70 -20.91
N GLN A 6 -23.36 16.09 -20.46
CA GLN A 6 -22.11 16.05 -21.21
C GLN A 6 -22.31 15.27 -22.52
N VAL A 7 -21.85 15.83 -23.64
CA VAL A 7 -21.95 15.23 -24.98
C VAL A 7 -20.57 14.85 -25.51
N ASN A 8 -20.49 13.77 -26.30
CA ASN A 8 -19.26 13.42 -27.01
C ASN A 8 -19.01 14.35 -28.21
N LYS A 9 -17.84 14.25 -28.87
CA LYS A 9 -17.51 14.99 -30.10
C LYS A 9 -18.55 14.82 -31.24
N GLY A 10 -19.36 13.76 -31.21
CA GLY A 10 -20.44 13.51 -32.17
C GLY A 10 -21.83 13.98 -31.73
N GLY A 11 -21.95 14.69 -30.59
CA GLY A 11 -23.22 15.20 -30.07
C GLY A 11 -24.10 14.17 -29.34
N GLN A 12 -23.70 12.89 -29.29
CA GLN A 12 -24.43 11.88 -28.53
C GLN A 12 -24.16 12.05 -27.02
N PRO A 13 -25.19 11.97 -26.17
CA PRO A 13 -25.01 12.00 -24.72
C PRO A 13 -24.03 10.92 -24.26
N THR A 14 -23.01 11.33 -23.49
CA THR A 14 -22.06 10.37 -22.93
C THR A 14 -22.56 9.84 -21.59
N LYS A 15 -22.11 8.62 -21.26
CA LYS A 15 -22.28 8.06 -19.91
C LYS A 15 -21.39 8.77 -18.88
N LEU A 16 -20.39 9.56 -19.30
CA LEU A 16 -19.48 10.33 -18.45
C LEU A 16 -20.12 11.66 -18.03
N THR A 17 -21.17 11.58 -17.21
CA THR A 17 -21.88 12.74 -16.65
C THR A 17 -21.07 13.39 -15.52
N PRO A 18 -21.26 14.69 -15.21
CA PRO A 18 -20.56 15.36 -14.12
C PRO A 18 -20.76 14.67 -12.76
N ASP A 19 -21.97 14.18 -12.47
CA ASP A 19 -22.28 13.48 -11.21
C ASP A 19 -21.45 12.20 -11.05
N ARG A 20 -21.37 11.38 -12.11
CA ARG A 20 -20.52 10.18 -12.12
C ARG A 20 -19.04 10.52 -11.98
N GLN A 21 -18.57 11.60 -12.62
CA GLN A 21 -17.19 12.05 -12.45
C GLN A 21 -16.91 12.39 -10.99
N ALA A 22 -17.79 13.18 -10.35
CA ALA A 22 -17.65 13.58 -8.96
C ALA A 22 -17.61 12.38 -8.02
N ILE A 23 -18.54 11.42 -8.17
CA ILE A 23 -18.57 10.19 -7.35
C ILE A 23 -17.27 9.40 -7.51
N ILE A 24 -16.79 9.20 -8.74
CA ILE A 24 -15.58 8.42 -8.98
C ILE A 24 -14.35 9.10 -8.35
N ILE A 25 -14.24 10.42 -8.53
CA ILE A 25 -13.14 11.23 -7.99
C ILE A 25 -13.13 11.16 -6.46
N GLU A 26 -14.26 11.40 -5.81
CA GLU A 26 -14.40 11.36 -4.35
C GLU A 26 -13.98 9.99 -3.77
N PHE A 27 -14.42 8.90 -4.40
CA PHE A 27 -14.07 7.55 -3.94
C PHE A 27 -12.57 7.27 -4.09
N ILE A 28 -11.95 7.76 -5.18
CA ILE A 28 -10.52 7.60 -5.44
C ILE A 28 -9.69 8.45 -4.46
N GLU A 29 -10.09 9.70 -4.19
CA GLU A 29 -9.46 10.57 -3.19
C GLU A 29 -9.50 9.92 -1.80
N SER A 30 -10.63 9.29 -1.46
CA SER A 30 -10.78 8.50 -0.23
C SER A 30 -9.93 7.21 -0.19
N GLY A 31 -9.28 6.86 -1.31
CA GLY A 31 -8.42 5.68 -1.43
C GLY A 31 -9.16 4.36 -1.63
N ASN A 32 -10.39 4.39 -2.16
CA ASN A 32 -11.12 3.17 -2.51
C ASN A 32 -10.54 2.50 -3.77
N TYR A 33 -10.89 1.23 -3.97
CA TYR A 33 -10.62 0.53 -5.22
C TYR A 33 -11.42 1.14 -6.38
N ILE A 34 -10.82 1.13 -7.57
CA ILE A 34 -11.46 1.60 -8.80
C ILE A 34 -12.79 0.89 -9.04
N SER A 35 -12.86 -0.43 -8.79
CA SER A 35 -14.11 -1.19 -8.93
C SER A 35 -15.22 -0.64 -8.02
N THR A 36 -14.90 -0.35 -6.76
CA THR A 36 -15.85 0.24 -5.81
C THR A 36 -16.31 1.63 -6.26
N ALA A 37 -15.39 2.46 -6.77
CA ALA A 37 -15.74 3.77 -7.32
C ALA A 37 -16.66 3.65 -8.56
N CYS A 38 -16.40 2.67 -9.43
CA CYS A 38 -17.23 2.39 -10.61
C CYS A 38 -18.63 1.91 -10.22
N ASP A 39 -18.72 0.98 -9.27
CA ASP A 39 -19.98 0.44 -8.77
C ASP A 39 -20.82 1.54 -8.11
N ALA A 40 -20.20 2.41 -7.30
CA ALA A 40 -20.84 3.57 -6.70
C ALA A 40 -21.37 4.58 -7.73
N ALA A 41 -20.66 4.76 -8.85
CA ALA A 41 -21.09 5.62 -9.96
C ALA A 41 -22.04 4.92 -10.95
N GLY A 42 -22.36 3.65 -10.73
CA GLY A 42 -23.25 2.85 -11.58
C GLY A 42 -22.68 2.60 -12.99
N ILE A 43 -21.36 2.38 -13.09
CA ILE A 43 -20.68 2.01 -14.33
C ILE A 43 -19.83 0.75 -14.14
N THR A 44 -19.55 0.03 -15.22
CA THR A 44 -18.61 -1.10 -15.16
C THR A 44 -17.17 -0.59 -15.13
N ARG A 45 -16.28 -1.37 -14.50
CA ARG A 45 -14.83 -1.10 -14.53
C ARG A 45 -14.29 -0.98 -15.96
N GLN A 46 -14.81 -1.77 -16.91
CA GLN A 46 -14.39 -1.67 -18.31
C GLN A 46 -14.74 -0.31 -18.91
N THR A 47 -15.91 0.24 -18.59
CA THR A 47 -16.31 1.58 -19.07
C THR A 47 -15.33 2.64 -18.59
N TYR A 48 -14.96 2.58 -17.31
CA TYR A 48 -13.95 3.46 -16.72
C TYR A 48 -12.59 3.33 -17.42
N LEU A 49 -12.11 2.10 -17.67
CA LEU A 49 -10.83 1.89 -18.33
C LEU A 49 -10.82 2.46 -19.76
N ASN A 50 -11.89 2.22 -20.52
CA ASN A 50 -12.04 2.79 -21.86
C ASN A 50 -11.99 4.32 -21.83
N TRP A 51 -12.60 4.96 -20.82
CA TRP A 51 -12.53 6.42 -20.67
C TRP A 51 -11.12 6.93 -20.40
N LEU A 52 -10.31 6.20 -19.63
CA LEU A 52 -8.92 6.58 -19.41
C LEU A 52 -8.09 6.41 -20.69
N GLU A 53 -8.28 5.31 -21.42
CA GLU A 53 -7.62 5.07 -22.70
C GLU A 53 -7.98 6.16 -23.73
N TRP A 54 -9.26 6.49 -23.86
CA TRP A 54 -9.70 7.59 -24.72
C TRP A 54 -9.15 8.94 -24.26
N GLY A 55 -9.03 9.16 -22.95
CA GLY A 55 -8.45 10.40 -22.41
C GLY A 55 -6.96 10.54 -22.71
N GLU A 56 -6.20 9.46 -22.64
CA GLU A 56 -4.78 9.43 -23.01
C GLU A 56 -4.58 9.68 -24.51
N GLU A 57 -5.43 9.10 -25.37
CA GLU A 57 -5.40 9.39 -26.80
C GLU A 57 -5.86 10.83 -27.12
N GLU A 58 -6.85 11.36 -26.41
CA GLU A 58 -7.25 12.77 -26.54
C GLU A 58 -6.13 13.73 -26.14
N ALA A 59 -5.26 13.36 -25.19
CA ALA A 59 -4.09 14.15 -24.79
C ALA A 59 -3.16 14.43 -25.99
N LYS A 60 -2.99 13.45 -26.89
CA LYS A 60 -2.17 13.58 -28.10
C LYS A 60 -2.83 14.49 -29.16
N ASN A 61 -4.15 14.66 -29.08
CA ASN A 61 -4.98 15.34 -30.07
C ASN A 61 -5.48 16.72 -29.61
N GLY A 62 -4.82 17.33 -28.61
CA GLY A 62 -5.17 18.67 -28.10
C GLY A 62 -6.23 18.70 -26.99
N GLY A 63 -6.54 17.55 -26.40
CA GLY A 63 -7.45 17.42 -25.27
C GLY A 63 -8.92 17.15 -25.66
N GLY A 64 -9.76 17.00 -24.64
CA GLY A 64 -11.16 16.61 -24.78
C GLY A 64 -11.81 16.25 -23.44
N LEU A 65 -13.05 15.78 -23.52
CA LEU A 65 -13.85 15.45 -22.34
C LEU A 65 -13.21 14.29 -21.54
N TYR A 66 -12.79 13.24 -22.22
CA TYR A 66 -12.17 12.09 -21.56
C TYR A 66 -10.77 12.43 -21.07
N PHE A 67 -10.05 13.31 -21.77
CA PHE A 67 -8.77 13.84 -21.30
C PHE A 67 -8.92 14.62 -19.98
N ASN A 68 -9.92 15.50 -19.87
CA ASN A 68 -10.17 16.24 -18.64
C ASN A 68 -10.49 15.30 -17.47
N PHE A 69 -11.28 14.26 -17.72
CA PHE A 69 -11.57 13.24 -16.71
C PHE A 69 -10.31 12.44 -16.34
N PHE A 70 -9.51 12.01 -17.32
CA PHE A 70 -8.24 11.32 -17.11
C PHE A 70 -7.27 12.12 -16.24
N GLU A 71 -7.10 13.42 -16.53
CA GLU A 71 -6.27 14.31 -15.71
C GLU A 71 -6.85 14.49 -14.30
N ALA A 72 -8.17 14.61 -14.17
CA ALA A 72 -8.81 14.67 -12.86
C ALA A 72 -8.57 13.40 -12.04
N ILE A 73 -8.62 12.21 -12.66
CA ILE A 73 -8.29 10.94 -12.00
C ILE A 73 -6.83 10.89 -11.55
N LYS A 74 -5.88 11.31 -12.40
CA LYS A 74 -4.46 11.36 -12.02
C LYS A 74 -4.22 12.30 -10.84
N LYS A 75 -4.88 13.46 -10.86
CA LYS A 75 -4.82 14.43 -9.76
C LYS A 75 -5.39 13.85 -8.47
N ALA A 76 -6.58 13.23 -8.53
CA ALA A 76 -7.22 12.58 -7.39
C ALA A 76 -6.33 11.49 -6.76
N GLN A 77 -5.70 10.65 -7.58
CA GLN A 77 -4.75 9.63 -7.10
C GLN A 77 -3.54 10.25 -6.40
N ALA A 78 -2.97 11.32 -6.97
CA ALA A 78 -1.85 12.02 -6.36
C ALA A 78 -2.23 12.69 -5.03
N GLN A 79 -3.45 13.25 -4.95
CA GLN A 79 -3.98 13.83 -3.71
C GLN A 79 -4.18 12.75 -2.63
N ALA A 80 -4.79 11.61 -2.99
CA ALA A 80 -4.95 10.48 -2.07
C ALA A 80 -3.61 9.98 -1.50
N GLU A 81 -2.59 9.85 -2.36
CA GLU A 81 -1.23 9.49 -1.93
C GLU A 81 -0.64 10.54 -0.98
N ALA A 82 -0.71 11.82 -1.36
CA ALA A 82 -0.16 12.93 -0.58
C ALA A 82 -0.81 13.04 0.81
N GLU A 83 -2.12 12.85 0.92
CA GLU A 83 -2.84 12.88 2.20
C GLU A 83 -2.39 11.75 3.13
N ARG A 84 -2.23 10.53 2.59
CA ARG A 84 -1.72 9.39 3.36
C ARG A 84 -0.30 9.64 3.86
N VAL A 85 0.56 10.16 3.00
CA VAL A 85 1.94 10.54 3.37
C VAL A 85 1.95 11.61 4.45
N ALA A 86 1.06 12.61 4.37
CA ALA A 86 0.94 13.64 5.39
C ALA A 86 0.57 13.05 6.76
N ARG A 87 -0.36 12.09 6.80
CA ARG A 87 -0.73 11.38 8.04
C ARG A 87 0.41 10.54 8.61
N VAL A 88 1.15 9.83 7.76
CA VAL A 88 2.37 9.09 8.17
C VAL A 88 3.43 10.04 8.72
N ARG A 89 3.65 11.19 8.09
CA ARG A 89 4.60 12.20 8.58
C ARG A 89 4.17 12.77 9.92
N ALA A 90 2.90 13.13 10.08
CA ALA A 90 2.36 13.64 11.35
C ALA A 90 2.53 12.62 12.48
N ALA A 91 2.31 11.34 12.18
CA ALA A 91 2.55 10.24 13.11
C ALA A 91 4.02 10.11 13.54
N GLY A 92 4.97 10.30 12.61
CA GLY A 92 6.41 10.25 12.90
C GLY A 92 6.92 11.39 13.78
N ILE A 93 6.26 12.56 13.76
CA ILE A 93 6.62 13.73 14.59
C ILE A 93 6.21 13.53 16.06
N GLY A 94 5.35 12.55 16.35
CA GLY A 94 4.85 12.26 17.70
C GLY A 94 3.32 12.24 17.68
N GLY A 95 2.74 11.05 17.83
CA GLY A 95 1.29 10.87 17.88
C GLY A 95 0.66 11.66 19.04
N GLY A 96 -0.59 12.08 18.86
CA GLY A 96 -1.29 12.86 19.89
C GLY A 96 -1.26 12.20 21.27
N VAL A 97 -1.09 13.03 22.31
CA VAL A 97 -1.17 12.60 23.71
C VAL A 97 -2.53 11.96 23.96
N SER A 98 -2.55 10.67 24.29
CA SER A 98 -3.77 9.90 24.55
C SER A 98 -4.31 10.12 25.95
N LYS A 99 -3.42 10.29 26.94
CA LYS A 99 -3.77 10.63 28.31
C LYS A 99 -2.68 11.50 28.90
N ARG A 100 -3.07 12.59 29.56
CA ARG A 100 -2.21 13.40 30.41
C ARG A 100 -2.72 13.27 31.84
N ARG A 101 -1.86 12.81 32.75
CA ARG A 101 -2.13 12.78 34.19
C ARG A 101 -1.16 13.71 34.89
N VAL A 102 -1.70 14.71 35.58
CA VAL A 102 -0.93 15.61 36.45
C VAL A 102 -1.10 15.14 37.88
N THR A 103 0.01 14.85 38.55
CA THR A 103 0.02 14.54 39.99
C THR A 103 0.76 15.66 40.68
N THR A 104 0.02 16.47 41.46
CA THR A 104 0.58 17.56 42.26
C THR A 104 0.89 17.06 43.66
N PHE A 105 2.13 17.25 44.09
CA PHE A 105 2.61 16.88 45.43
C PHE A 105 2.43 18.04 46.41
N LYS A 106 2.45 17.72 47.72
CA LYS A 106 2.25 18.72 48.80
C LYS A 106 3.33 19.83 48.82
N ASP A 107 4.48 19.59 48.20
CA ASP A 107 5.58 20.54 48.06
C ASP A 107 5.40 21.52 46.88
N GLY A 108 4.30 21.40 46.13
CA GLY A 108 4.02 22.21 44.95
C GLY A 108 4.69 21.71 43.66
N THR A 109 5.43 20.59 43.72
CA THR A 109 5.96 19.96 42.51
C THR A 109 4.86 19.19 41.77
N GLU A 110 4.96 19.15 40.44
CA GLU A 110 4.03 18.43 39.58
C GLU A 110 4.80 17.37 38.79
N THR A 111 4.28 16.15 38.74
CA THR A 111 4.71 15.13 37.78
C THR A 111 3.65 14.96 36.71
N ILE A 112 4.08 15.04 35.45
CA ILE A 112 3.24 14.89 34.27
C ILE A 112 3.54 13.52 33.67
N GLU A 113 2.58 12.60 33.73
CA GLU A 113 2.61 11.35 32.98
C GLU A 113 1.78 11.52 31.69
N GLU A 114 2.44 11.44 30.55
CA GLU A 114 1.79 11.44 29.23
C GLU A 114 1.85 10.04 28.60
N THR A 115 0.68 9.45 28.34
CA THR A 115 0.56 8.25 27.51
C THR A 115 0.29 8.68 26.08
N PHE A 116 1.13 8.26 25.14
CA PHE A 116 0.93 8.49 23.71
C PHE A 116 0.19 7.30 23.10
N GLN A 117 -0.84 7.54 22.28
CA GLN A 117 -1.33 6.48 21.38
C GLN A 117 -0.29 6.33 20.29
N THR A 118 0.07 5.09 19.94
CA THR A 118 0.88 4.86 18.75
C THR A 118 0.07 5.42 17.57
N PRO A 119 0.53 6.47 16.90
CA PRO A 119 -0.21 6.98 15.78
C PRO A 119 -0.26 5.87 14.73
N GLN A 120 -1.44 5.59 14.19
CA GLN A 120 -1.72 4.47 13.28
C GLN A 120 -1.11 4.69 11.89
N TRP A 121 0.13 5.18 11.81
CA TRP A 121 0.92 5.28 10.57
C TRP A 121 0.95 3.95 9.83
N LEU A 122 0.92 2.84 10.57
CA LEU A 122 0.91 1.50 10.00
C LEU A 122 -0.28 1.28 9.06
N ALA A 123 -1.46 1.84 9.35
CA ALA A 123 -2.63 1.68 8.49
C ALA A 123 -2.45 2.39 7.14
N ASP A 124 -2.03 3.65 7.17
CA ASP A 124 -1.74 4.42 5.95
C ASP A 124 -0.53 3.86 5.19
N MET A 125 0.53 3.45 5.88
CA MET A 125 1.70 2.84 5.26
C MET A 125 1.38 1.48 4.63
N THR A 126 0.61 0.62 5.32
CA THR A 126 0.16 -0.67 4.76
C THR A 126 -0.65 -0.44 3.49
N HIS A 127 -1.48 0.60 3.47
CA HIS A 127 -2.23 0.96 2.27
C HIS A 127 -1.30 1.39 1.12
N LEU A 128 -0.33 2.27 1.40
CA LEU A 128 0.67 2.71 0.42
C LEU A 128 1.50 1.55 -0.12
N GLU A 129 2.01 0.66 0.75
CA GLU A 129 2.78 -0.55 0.39
C GLU A 129 2.00 -1.47 -0.56
N ARG A 130 0.69 -1.63 -0.35
CA ARG A 130 -0.16 -2.52 -1.17
C ARG A 130 -0.60 -1.89 -2.49
N ARG A 131 -0.86 -0.57 -2.50
CA ARG A 131 -1.37 0.12 -3.68
C ARG A 131 -0.27 0.47 -4.68
N HIS A 132 0.91 0.76 -4.16
CA HIS A 132 2.08 1.23 -4.91
C HIS A 132 3.34 0.45 -4.47
N PRO A 133 3.35 -0.89 -4.57
CA PRO A 133 4.44 -1.74 -4.09
C PRO A 133 5.79 -1.40 -4.74
N GLU A 134 5.79 -0.92 -5.98
CA GLU A 134 6.98 -0.47 -6.71
C GLU A 134 7.68 0.71 -6.03
N ARG A 135 6.90 1.61 -5.41
CA ARG A 135 7.39 2.85 -4.77
C ARG A 135 7.57 2.70 -3.27
N TRP A 136 6.61 2.05 -2.60
CA TRP A 136 6.52 2.00 -1.14
C TRP A 136 6.81 0.62 -0.56
N GLY A 137 6.94 -0.42 -1.39
CA GLY A 137 7.27 -1.77 -0.93
C GLY A 137 8.63 -1.82 -0.25
N ARG A 138 8.73 -2.64 0.80
CA ARG A 138 9.98 -2.84 1.53
C ARG A 138 10.99 -3.51 0.59
N ARG A 139 12.13 -2.85 0.42
CA ARG A 139 13.27 -3.41 -0.32
C ARG A 139 14.26 -3.96 0.70
N ASP A 140 14.18 -5.25 0.97
CA ASP A 140 15.20 -5.91 1.76
C ASP A 140 16.46 -6.00 0.91
N ARG A 141 17.41 -5.09 1.17
CA ARG A 141 18.74 -5.18 0.56
C ARG A 141 19.51 -6.30 1.25
N THR A 142 19.30 -7.53 0.79
CA THR A 142 20.13 -8.65 1.18
C THR A 142 21.43 -8.56 0.39
N THR A 143 22.46 -7.96 1.00
CA THR A 143 23.81 -8.08 0.47
C THR A 143 24.28 -9.50 0.74
N VAL A 144 24.33 -10.34 -0.29
CA VAL A 144 25.00 -11.63 -0.23
C VAL A 144 26.46 -11.40 -0.62
N ASP A 145 27.32 -11.16 0.36
CA ASP A 145 28.76 -11.23 0.14
C ASP A 145 29.14 -12.71 -0.02
N ILE A 146 29.21 -13.17 -1.27
CA ILE A 146 29.80 -14.49 -1.59
C ILE A 146 31.32 -14.31 -1.57
N ASN A 147 31.89 -14.20 -0.37
CA ASN A 147 33.31 -14.40 -0.18
C ASN A 147 33.51 -15.70 0.59
N GLU A 148 34.07 -16.66 -0.14
CA GLU A 148 34.47 -18.01 0.25
C GLU A 148 33.34 -19.01 0.49
N THR A 149 33.39 -20.07 -0.31
CA THR A 149 32.64 -21.32 -0.25
C THR A 149 32.42 -21.76 1.19
N ARG A 150 31.24 -21.45 1.75
CA ARG A 150 30.81 -22.00 3.04
C ARG A 150 29.46 -22.65 2.86
N SER A 151 29.47 -23.96 3.07
CA SER A 151 28.34 -24.86 2.96
C SER A 151 27.13 -24.35 3.74
N ILE A 152 25.97 -24.34 3.08
CA ILE A 152 24.70 -24.01 3.72
C ILE A 152 24.29 -25.24 4.53
N GLN A 153 24.37 -25.14 5.86
CA GLN A 153 23.82 -26.14 6.77
C GLN A 153 22.29 -25.95 6.84
N ILE A 154 21.54 -26.77 6.10
CA ILE A 154 20.08 -26.83 6.24
C ILE A 154 19.74 -27.73 7.42
N THR A 155 19.47 -27.12 8.58
CA THR A 155 18.96 -27.87 9.73
C THR A 155 17.46 -28.11 9.56
N GLN A 156 17.09 -29.27 9.02
CA GLN A 156 15.69 -29.68 8.95
C GLN A 156 15.27 -30.23 10.33
N VAL A 157 14.61 -29.38 11.13
CA VAL A 157 14.04 -29.81 12.42
C VAL A 157 12.71 -30.52 12.14
N THR A 158 12.73 -31.84 12.25
CA THR A 158 11.50 -32.65 12.25
C THR A 158 11.35 -33.21 13.66
N GLU A 159 10.51 -32.61 14.50
CA GLU A 159 9.52 -33.39 15.25
C GLU A 159 8.51 -32.59 16.08
N VAL A 160 7.31 -33.18 16.11
CA VAL A 160 6.10 -32.79 16.84
C VAL A 160 6.21 -33.29 18.28
N ARG A 161 6.01 -32.42 19.27
CA ARG A 161 5.98 -32.83 20.69
C ARG A 161 4.63 -33.47 21.06
N LYS A 162 4.69 -34.65 21.69
CA LYS A 162 3.75 -35.02 22.75
C LYS A 162 4.55 -35.16 24.05
N ALA A 163 4.12 -34.37 25.05
CA ALA A 163 4.51 -34.32 26.46
C ALA A 163 5.78 -35.08 26.92
N GLY A 164 6.79 -34.32 27.35
CA GLY A 164 7.37 -34.56 28.68
C GLY A 164 8.85 -34.93 28.80
N GLU A 165 9.54 -35.43 27.77
CA GLU A 165 10.95 -35.81 27.91
C GLU A 165 11.82 -35.30 26.76
N ILE A 166 13.03 -34.84 27.10
CA ILE A 166 14.10 -34.47 26.17
C ILE A 166 15.08 -35.64 26.15
N VAL A 167 15.27 -36.26 24.99
CA VAL A 167 16.36 -37.24 24.77
C VAL A 167 17.26 -36.67 23.66
N GLU A 168 18.57 -36.62 23.92
CA GLU A 168 19.58 -36.15 22.95
C GLU A 168 19.51 -36.94 21.64
N GLY A 169 19.33 -36.24 20.52
CA GLY A 169 19.31 -36.84 19.18
C GLY A 169 20.71 -37.25 18.73
N LYS A 170 20.83 -38.50 18.23
CA LYS A 170 22.08 -39.06 17.70
C LYS A 170 22.18 -38.77 16.20
N ILE A 171 23.32 -38.29 15.72
CA ILE A 171 23.61 -38.10 14.29
C ILE A 171 23.75 -39.49 13.63
N VAL A 172 22.95 -39.78 12.60
CA VAL A 172 22.88 -41.13 11.98
C VAL A 172 23.64 -41.25 10.65
N LYS A 173 24.03 -40.16 9.99
CA LYS A 173 24.88 -40.27 8.77
C LYS A 173 25.58 -38.97 8.38
N GLU A 174 26.90 -39.01 8.26
CA GLU A 174 27.67 -38.07 7.46
C GLU A 174 27.78 -38.63 6.03
N LEU A 175 27.46 -37.80 5.04
CA LEU A 175 27.68 -38.12 3.62
C LEU A 175 28.96 -37.40 3.18
N PRO A 176 30.01 -38.12 2.75
CA PRO A 176 31.22 -37.48 2.22
C PRO A 176 30.96 -36.87 0.84
N GLU A 177 31.74 -35.83 0.55
CA GLU A 177 31.71 -35.02 -0.67
C GLU A 177 31.91 -35.90 -1.92
N GLY A 178 31.08 -35.67 -2.95
CA GLY A 178 31.20 -36.38 -4.22
C GLY A 178 32.40 -35.85 -5.00
N ASP A 179 33.38 -36.72 -5.24
CA ASP A 179 34.46 -36.49 -6.20
C ASP A 179 33.87 -36.17 -7.58
N THR A 180 34.08 -34.93 -8.05
CA THR A 180 33.98 -34.62 -9.47
C THR A 180 35.35 -34.84 -10.10
N ASP A 181 35.69 -36.11 -10.29
CA ASP A 181 36.81 -36.50 -11.15
C ASP A 181 36.35 -36.32 -12.61
N ALA A 182 36.72 -35.18 -13.18
CA ALA A 182 36.55 -34.90 -14.61
C ALA A 182 37.82 -35.37 -15.33
N THR A 183 37.80 -36.61 -15.80
CA THR A 183 38.71 -37.11 -16.84
C THR A 183 38.53 -36.33 -18.14
N GLU A 184 39.65 -35.84 -18.68
CA GLU A 184 39.97 -35.90 -20.12
C GLU A 184 41.43 -36.35 -20.29
#